data_AF-A0A1J6JQB7-F1
#
_entry.id   AF-A0A1J6JQB7-F1
#
_cell.length_a   1.000
_cell.length_b   1.000
_cell.length_c   1.000
_cell.angle_alpha   90.00
_cell.angle_beta   90.00
_cell.angle_gamma   90.00
#
_symmetry.space_group_name_H-M   'P 1'
#
loop_
_entity.id
_entity.type
_entity.pdbx_description
1 polymer ?
#
loop_
_entity_poly.entity_id
_entity_poly.type
_entity_poly.pdbx_seq_one_letter_code
_entity_poly.pdbx_strand_id
1 'polypeptide(L)'
;GGKFDHADRLFHSIGGTYRNCLSNTSDVKELIPEFFYMPEFLINSNSYHFGVKQDGEPIGDICLPPWAKGSPEEFICKNREALESEYVSSNLHHWIDLVFGYKQRGKPAVEAANIFYYLTYEGAVDLDTMDDELQRSAIEDQIANFGQSPIQLFRKKHPRRGPPIPIAHPLRFAPGSINLTSIASCGSSSSSATLYVNVLDSNIVLVNQGLTMSVKTWVTTQLQSGGNFTFSGSQDPFFGIGSDVLPPRKIGSPLAENIELAAQCFGTLSTTSENFLITCGTCENSFQVISLTDGRMVQSVRQHKDVVSCIAGNFHDCNMWQLGWSFSLTNLHTECLEK
;
A
#
# COMPACT_ATOMS: atom_id res chain seq x y z
N GLY A 1 16.26 24.85 -22.54
CA GLY A 1 16.96 23.62 -22.12
C GLY A 1 16.44 22.42 -22.88
N GLY A 2 17.10 22.05 -23.98
CA GLY A 2 16.77 20.85 -24.77
C GLY A 2 17.76 19.69 -24.56
N LYS A 3 18.50 19.71 -23.45
CA LYS A 3 19.50 18.72 -23.06
C LYS A 3 19.36 18.45 -21.56
N PHE A 4 19.79 17.26 -21.12
CA PHE A 4 19.89 16.93 -19.71
C PHE A 4 20.90 17.84 -19.00
N ASP A 5 20.74 17.92 -17.67
CA ASP A 5 21.65 18.69 -16.83
C ASP A 5 23.06 18.10 -16.81
N HIS A 6 24.03 18.82 -16.23
CA HIS A 6 25.35 18.30 -15.94
C HIS A 6 25.27 16.98 -15.15
N ALA A 7 26.00 15.97 -15.62
CA ALA A 7 25.98 14.61 -15.07
C ALA A 7 26.14 14.59 -13.55
N ASP A 8 27.09 15.34 -12.97
CA ASP A 8 27.33 15.37 -11.53
C ASP A 8 26.18 15.97 -10.70
N ARG A 9 25.20 16.64 -11.33
CA ARG A 9 24.01 17.21 -10.67
C ARG A 9 22.77 16.33 -10.81
N LEU A 10 22.80 15.34 -11.70
CA LEU A 10 21.68 14.44 -11.90
C LEU A 10 21.53 13.48 -10.71
N PHE A 11 20.29 13.07 -10.46
CA PHE A 11 20.03 12.01 -9.49
C PHE A 11 20.59 10.69 -10.02
N HIS A 12 21.63 10.17 -9.37
CA HIS A 12 22.36 8.98 -9.83
C HIS A 12 22.64 7.94 -8.74
N SER A 13 22.47 8.28 -7.45
CA SER A 13 22.76 7.38 -6.34
C SER A 13 21.93 7.70 -5.10
N ILE A 14 21.26 6.68 -4.54
CA ILE A 14 20.53 6.81 -3.27
C ILE A 14 21.47 7.23 -2.13
N GLY A 15 22.61 6.54 -2.01
CA GLY A 15 23.59 6.82 -0.96
C GLY A 15 24.27 8.18 -1.12
N GLY A 16 24.52 8.60 -2.37
CA GLY A 16 25.05 9.93 -2.68
C GLY A 16 24.07 11.03 -2.29
N THR A 17 22.82 10.94 -2.75
CA THR A 17 21.76 11.91 -2.43
C THR A 17 21.49 11.98 -0.94
N TYR A 18 21.39 10.85 -0.24
CA TYR A 18 21.21 10.84 1.21
C TYR A 18 22.34 11.56 1.95
N ARG A 19 23.59 11.33 1.55
CA ARG A 19 24.75 12.01 2.15
C ARG A 19 24.75 13.52 1.86
N ASN A 20 24.33 13.91 0.67
CA ASN A 20 24.20 15.32 0.31
C ASN A 20 23.17 16.01 1.20
N CYS A 21 22.00 15.41 1.44
CA CYS A 21 20.99 15.97 2.34
C CYS A 21 21.48 16.13 3.80
N LEU A 22 22.48 15.35 4.23
CA LEU A 22 23.05 15.44 5.58
C LEU A 22 24.22 16.43 5.70
N SER A 23 24.89 16.76 4.61
CA SER A 23 26.14 17.53 4.62
C SER A 23 26.04 18.89 3.95
N ASN A 24 25.16 19.03 2.96
CA ASN A 24 24.95 20.28 2.25
C ASN A 24 23.80 21.06 2.91
N THR A 25 24.11 22.23 3.46
CA THR A 25 23.12 23.12 4.10
C THR A 25 22.04 23.62 3.16
N SER A 26 22.25 23.53 1.85
CA SER A 26 21.28 23.92 0.82
C SER A 26 20.44 22.74 0.32
N ASP A 27 20.71 21.52 0.78
CA ASP A 27 20.02 20.31 0.35
C ASP A 27 19.17 19.75 1.50
N VAL A 28 17.91 20.20 1.59
CA VAL A 28 16.96 19.80 2.65
C VAL A 28 15.75 19.07 2.06
N LYS A 29 15.98 18.27 1.01
CA LYS A 29 14.92 17.58 0.28
C LYS A 29 14.34 16.43 1.10
N GLU A 30 13.03 16.25 0.97
CA GLU A 30 12.26 15.11 1.49
C GLU A 30 11.93 14.13 0.37
N LEU A 31 11.54 12.91 0.74
CA LEU A 31 11.18 11.86 -0.22
C LEU A 31 9.83 12.12 -0.88
N ILE A 32 9.69 11.64 -2.12
CA ILE A 32 8.43 11.58 -2.86
C ILE A 32 7.76 10.20 -2.68
N PRO A 33 6.42 10.08 -2.85
CA PRO A 33 5.69 8.82 -2.66
C PRO A 33 6.23 7.63 -3.46
N GLU A 34 6.80 7.88 -4.64
CA GLU A 34 7.32 6.87 -5.57
C GLU A 34 8.37 5.96 -4.92
N PHE A 35 9.13 6.47 -3.93
CA PHE A 35 10.11 5.68 -3.15
C PHE A 35 9.50 4.53 -2.36
N PHE A 36 8.16 4.48 -2.23
CA PHE A 36 7.44 3.46 -1.46
C PHE A 36 6.55 2.55 -2.33
N TYR A 37 6.46 2.80 -3.64
CA TYR A 37 5.65 1.94 -4.51
C TYR A 37 6.07 1.77 -5.96
N MET A 38 6.96 2.61 -6.50
CA MET A 38 7.27 2.65 -7.93
C MET A 38 8.76 2.33 -8.17
N PRO A 39 9.15 1.08 -8.49
CA PRO A 39 10.55 0.75 -8.78
C PRO A 39 11.08 1.38 -10.08
N GLU A 40 10.19 1.74 -11.01
CA GLU A 40 10.53 2.13 -12.38
C GLU A 40 11.34 3.43 -12.45
N PHE A 41 11.19 4.38 -11.51
CA PHE A 41 11.96 5.63 -11.54
C PHE A 41 13.46 5.42 -11.22
N LEU A 42 13.83 4.23 -10.75
CA LEU A 42 15.22 3.86 -10.44
C LEU A 42 15.94 3.26 -11.65
N ILE A 43 15.21 2.98 -12.73
CA ILE A 43 15.72 2.29 -13.92
C ILE A 43 15.63 3.23 -15.12
N ASN A 44 16.70 3.30 -15.90
CA ASN A 44 16.73 4.00 -17.18
C ASN A 44 16.19 3.11 -18.31
N SER A 45 14.91 2.73 -18.23
CA SER A 45 14.26 1.82 -19.20
C SER A 45 14.29 2.35 -20.64
N ASN A 46 14.33 3.67 -20.81
CA ASN A 46 14.39 4.33 -22.11
C ASN A 46 15.81 4.44 -22.68
N SER A 47 16.83 3.96 -21.96
CA SER A 47 18.24 4.03 -22.36
C SER A 47 18.69 5.46 -22.74
N TYR A 48 18.23 6.46 -21.98
CA TYR A 48 18.64 7.84 -22.19
C TYR A 48 20.13 8.03 -21.91
N HIS A 49 20.77 8.89 -22.70
CA HIS A 49 22.16 9.29 -22.46
C HIS A 49 22.22 10.45 -21.47
N PHE A 50 22.44 10.14 -20.20
CA PHE A 50 22.55 11.13 -19.10
C PHE A 50 23.95 11.76 -18.96
N GLY A 51 24.91 11.35 -19.81
CA GLY A 51 26.27 11.85 -19.79
C GLY A 51 27.21 11.03 -18.90
N VAL A 52 28.40 11.60 -18.66
CA VAL A 52 29.49 10.97 -17.92
C VAL A 52 29.92 11.94 -16.81
N LYS A 53 30.06 11.42 -15.59
CA LYS A 53 30.52 12.18 -14.43
C LYS A 53 31.99 12.58 -14.58
N GLN A 54 32.46 13.50 -13.74
CA GLN A 54 33.87 13.93 -13.74
C GLN A 54 34.85 12.79 -13.42
N ASP A 55 34.40 11.77 -12.69
CA ASP A 55 35.19 10.58 -12.37
C ASP A 55 35.29 9.59 -13.55
N GLY A 56 34.65 9.89 -14.68
CA GLY A 56 34.65 9.05 -15.89
C GLY A 56 33.54 8.01 -15.93
N GLU A 57 32.72 7.89 -14.88
CA GLU A 57 31.64 6.93 -14.83
C GLU A 57 30.39 7.43 -15.58
N PRO A 58 29.85 6.65 -16.53
CA PRO A 58 28.61 6.99 -17.21
C PRO A 58 27.41 6.90 -16.25
N ILE A 59 26.40 7.75 -16.47
CA ILE A 59 25.15 7.68 -15.71
C ILE A 59 24.15 6.79 -16.44
N GLY A 60 23.61 5.82 -15.72
CA GLY A 60 22.58 4.88 -16.17
C GLY A 60 21.50 4.71 -15.11
N ASP A 61 21.28 3.47 -14.68
CA ASP A 61 20.37 3.16 -13.57
C ASP A 61 20.87 3.77 -12.25
N ILE A 62 19.94 4.00 -11.33
CA ILE A 62 20.27 4.59 -10.03
C ILE A 62 21.09 3.61 -9.21
N CYS A 63 22.21 4.08 -8.65
CA CYS A 63 23.03 3.29 -7.74
C CYS A 63 22.28 3.03 -6.42
N LEU A 64 21.83 1.79 -6.25
CA LEU A 64 21.10 1.32 -5.07
C LEU A 64 22.04 0.94 -3.92
N PRO A 65 21.57 0.95 -2.66
CA PRO A 65 22.33 0.44 -1.52
C PRO A 65 22.65 -1.06 -1.65
N PRO A 66 23.76 -1.55 -1.06
CA PRO A 66 24.16 -2.96 -1.17
C PRO A 66 23.10 -3.97 -0.70
N TRP A 67 22.29 -3.60 0.29
CA TRP A 67 21.23 -4.46 0.82
C TRP A 67 20.07 -4.71 -0.15
N ALA A 68 19.93 -3.88 -1.20
CA ALA A 68 18.91 -4.05 -2.24
C ALA A 68 19.37 -5.00 -3.35
N LYS A 69 20.63 -5.49 -3.30
CA LYS A 69 21.21 -6.48 -4.24
C LYS A 69 21.04 -6.15 -5.72
N GLY A 70 20.94 -4.86 -6.06
CA GLY A 70 20.70 -4.39 -7.42
C GLY A 70 19.26 -4.52 -7.92
N SER A 71 18.28 -4.88 -7.07
CA SER A 71 16.85 -4.92 -7.41
C SER A 71 16.14 -3.64 -6.91
N PRO A 72 15.60 -2.83 -7.84
CA PRO A 72 14.69 -1.73 -7.52
C PRO A 72 13.45 -2.19 -6.74
N GLU A 73 12.92 -3.37 -7.05
CA GLU A 73 11.78 -3.96 -6.35
C GLU A 73 12.11 -4.28 -4.88
N GLU A 74 13.29 -4.87 -4.61
CA GLU A 74 13.76 -5.11 -3.23
C GLU A 74 13.97 -3.79 -2.48
N PHE A 75 14.46 -2.75 -3.17
CA PHE A 75 14.60 -1.40 -2.60
C PHE A 75 13.25 -0.81 -2.17
N ILE A 76 12.27 -0.80 -3.07
CA ILE A 76 10.92 -0.29 -2.80
C ILE A 76 10.22 -1.10 -1.72
N CYS A 77 10.32 -2.44 -1.78
CA CYS A 77 9.72 -3.33 -0.80
C CYS A 77 10.22 -3.01 0.61
N LYS A 78 11.54 -2.85 0.78
CA LYS A 78 12.14 -2.50 2.08
C LYS A 78 11.81 -1.09 2.55
N ASN A 79 11.70 -0.11 1.66
CA ASN A 79 11.23 1.23 2.04
C ASN A 79 9.78 1.19 2.54
N ARG A 80 8.92 0.41 1.88
CA ARG A 80 7.55 0.21 2.33
C ARG A 80 7.48 -0.51 3.68
N GLU A 81 8.26 -1.59 3.86
CA GLU A 81 8.38 -2.27 5.15
C GLU A 81 8.85 -1.32 6.26
N ALA A 82 9.81 -0.43 5.97
CA ALA A 82 10.29 0.57 6.90
C ALA A 82 9.21 1.61 7.23
N LEU A 83 8.48 2.11 6.23
CA LEU A 83 7.39 3.08 6.40
C LEU A 83 6.25 2.50 7.26
N GLU A 84 5.92 1.23 7.06
CA GLU A 84 4.86 0.53 7.80
C GLU A 84 5.35 -0.06 9.13
N SER A 85 6.62 0.13 9.48
CA SER A 85 7.18 -0.40 10.72
C SER A 85 6.56 0.23 11.97
N GLU A 86 6.63 -0.49 13.10
CA GLU A 86 6.19 0.01 14.40
C GLU A 86 6.95 1.28 14.83
N TYR A 87 8.22 1.39 14.42
CA TYR A 87 9.03 2.56 14.69
C TYR A 87 8.45 3.79 14.00
N VAL A 88 8.18 3.71 12.68
CA VAL A 88 7.60 4.84 11.95
C VAL A 88 6.18 5.10 12.42
N SER A 89 5.35 4.07 12.58
CA SER A 89 3.99 4.18 13.11
C SER A 89 3.92 4.94 14.45
N SER A 90 4.86 4.67 15.36
CA SER A 90 4.93 5.35 16.65
C SER A 90 5.39 6.80 16.58
N ASN A 91 6.10 7.21 15.52
CA ASN A 91 6.80 8.50 15.44
C ASN A 91 6.30 9.41 14.30
N LEU A 92 5.57 8.90 13.32
CA LEU A 92 5.18 9.62 12.09
C LEU A 92 4.41 10.92 12.39
N HIS A 93 3.59 10.92 13.45
CA HIS A 93 2.88 12.10 13.92
C HIS A 93 3.79 13.31 14.20
N HIS A 94 5.07 13.11 14.55
CA HIS A 94 6.05 14.19 14.69
C HIS A 94 6.45 14.82 13.36
N TRP A 95 6.57 14.03 12.30
CA TRP A 95 6.83 14.53 10.95
C TRP A 95 5.59 15.28 10.42
N ILE A 96 4.39 14.74 10.65
CA ILE A 96 3.14 15.43 10.28
C ILE A 96 3.03 16.79 11.02
N ASP A 97 3.44 16.85 12.29
CA ASP A 97 3.48 18.12 13.04
C ASP A 97 4.41 19.17 12.41
N LEU A 98 5.51 18.76 11.78
CA LEU A 98 6.47 19.64 11.08
C LEU A 98 5.92 20.13 9.75
N VAL A 99 5.36 19.22 8.94
CA VAL A 99 4.96 19.52 7.56
C VAL A 99 3.59 20.19 7.50
N PHE A 100 2.60 19.72 8.28
CA PHE A 100 1.21 20.18 8.21
C PHE A 100 0.68 20.75 9.52
N GLY A 101 1.41 20.58 10.62
CA GLY A 101 0.90 20.82 11.95
C GLY A 101 1.44 22.07 12.65
N TYR A 102 1.38 22.05 13.98
CA TYR A 102 1.68 23.22 14.81
C TYR A 102 3.17 23.63 14.80
N LYS A 103 4.08 22.77 14.31
CA LYS A 103 5.52 23.07 14.17
C LYS A 103 5.89 23.57 12.78
N GLN A 104 4.92 23.87 11.91
CA GLN A 104 5.18 24.48 10.62
C GLN A 104 5.50 25.99 10.72
N ARG A 105 4.91 26.69 11.71
CA ARG A 105 5.02 28.16 11.84
C ARG A 105 5.21 28.62 13.28
N GLY A 106 5.68 29.85 13.44
CA GLY A 106 5.81 30.52 14.74
C GLY A 106 6.94 29.95 15.60
N LYS A 107 6.86 30.19 16.92
CA LYS A 107 7.89 29.78 17.88
C LYS A 107 8.20 28.27 17.85
N PRO A 108 7.22 27.34 17.77
CA PRO A 108 7.50 25.90 17.71
C PRO A 108 8.31 25.49 16.48
N ALA A 109 8.16 26.18 15.35
CA ALA A 109 8.94 25.92 14.15
C ALA A 109 10.40 26.36 14.30
N VAL A 110 10.65 27.50 14.96
CA VAL A 110 12.01 27.96 15.30
C VAL A 110 12.70 26.96 16.22
N GLU A 111 12.01 26.51 17.28
CA GLU A 111 12.54 25.52 18.23
C GLU A 111 12.86 24.17 17.56
N ALA A 112 12.15 23.83 16.49
CA ALA A 112 12.36 22.61 15.71
C ALA A 112 13.30 22.78 14.51
N ALA A 113 13.90 23.97 14.32
CA ALA A 113 14.71 24.32 13.15
C ALA A 113 13.99 24.09 11.80
N ASN A 114 12.68 24.35 11.77
CA ASN A 114 11.77 24.09 10.64
C ASN A 114 11.23 25.39 10.02
N ILE A 115 12.13 26.36 9.78
CA ILE A 115 11.80 27.66 9.17
C ILE A 115 12.36 27.70 7.75
N PHE A 116 11.46 27.89 6.78
CA PHE A 116 11.80 28.05 5.38
C PHE A 116 11.75 29.53 4.97
N TYR A 117 12.13 29.82 3.73
CA TYR A 117 12.08 31.17 3.20
C TYR A 117 10.64 31.71 3.18
N TYR A 118 10.44 32.98 3.51
CA TYR A 118 9.10 33.52 3.80
C TYR A 118 8.12 33.38 2.63
N LEU A 119 8.59 33.48 1.38
CA LEU A 119 7.75 33.31 0.18
C LEU A 119 7.22 31.89 -0.02
N THR A 120 7.80 30.88 0.65
CA THR A 120 7.31 29.51 0.56
C THR A 120 6.00 29.32 1.30
N TYR A 121 5.65 30.22 2.21
CA TYR A 121 4.45 30.12 3.04
C TYR A 121 3.26 30.79 2.35
N GLU A 122 2.14 30.07 2.30
CA GLU A 122 0.86 30.63 1.87
C GLU A 122 0.53 31.92 2.66
N GLY A 123 0.05 32.92 1.92
CA GLY A 123 -0.37 34.22 2.45
C GLY A 123 0.76 35.15 2.88
N ALA A 124 2.02 34.84 2.54
CA ALA A 124 3.15 35.69 2.89
C ALA A 124 3.22 36.99 2.06
N VAL A 125 2.71 36.97 0.83
CA VAL A 125 2.65 38.13 -0.07
C VAL A 125 1.29 38.14 -0.76
N ASP A 126 0.69 39.32 -0.85
CA ASP A 126 -0.53 39.57 -1.63
C ASP A 126 -0.13 40.14 -2.99
N LEU A 127 -0.07 39.26 -4.00
CA LEU A 127 0.35 39.61 -5.35
C LEU A 127 -0.63 40.59 -6.02
N ASP A 128 -1.90 40.59 -5.67
CA ASP A 128 -2.92 41.42 -6.32
C ASP A 128 -2.75 42.89 -5.98
N THR A 129 -2.20 43.18 -4.79
CA THR A 129 -1.94 44.55 -4.33
C THR A 129 -0.65 45.17 -4.88
N MET A 130 0.16 44.41 -5.63
CA MET A 130 1.44 44.89 -6.14
C MET A 130 1.28 45.72 -7.42
N ASP A 131 1.78 46.96 -7.40
CA ASP A 131 1.74 47.86 -8.57
C ASP A 131 2.85 47.57 -9.59
N ASP A 132 4.00 47.04 -9.13
CA ASP A 132 5.16 46.77 -9.98
C ASP A 132 5.09 45.35 -10.58
N GLU A 133 4.83 45.28 -11.89
CA GLU A 133 4.76 44.03 -12.66
C GLU A 133 6.08 43.26 -12.64
N LEU A 134 7.24 43.95 -12.61
CA LEU A 134 8.53 43.29 -12.60
C LEU A 134 8.77 42.57 -11.27
N GLN A 135 8.43 43.21 -10.16
CA GLN A 135 8.51 42.60 -8.83
C GLN A 135 7.50 41.47 -8.67
N ARG A 136 6.27 41.65 -9.16
CA ARG A 136 5.26 40.59 -9.15
C ARG A 136 5.77 39.34 -9.88
N SER A 137 6.24 39.51 -11.12
CA SER A 137 6.78 38.41 -11.92
C SER A 137 7.98 37.73 -11.25
N ALA A 138 8.90 38.49 -10.65
CA ALA A 138 10.04 37.93 -9.94
C ALA A 138 9.62 37.10 -8.71
N ILE A 139 8.59 37.52 -7.98
CA ILE A 139 8.06 36.79 -6.82
C ILE A 139 7.31 35.53 -7.29
N GLU A 140 6.52 35.61 -8.36
CA GLU A 140 5.85 34.46 -8.96
C GLU A 140 6.87 33.39 -9.39
N ASP A 141 7.94 33.79 -10.06
CA ASP A 141 9.04 32.89 -10.44
C ASP A 141 9.72 32.27 -9.23
N GLN A 142 9.90 33.05 -8.16
CA GLN A 142 10.49 32.56 -6.91
C GLN A 142 9.59 31.50 -6.24
N ILE A 143 8.28 31.74 -6.19
CA ILE A 143 7.28 30.84 -5.62
C ILE A 143 7.15 29.55 -6.46
N ALA A 144 7.24 29.66 -7.79
CA ALA A 144 7.12 28.52 -8.68
C ALA A 144 8.34 27.59 -8.62
N ASN A 145 9.55 28.13 -8.50
CA ASN A 145 10.79 27.35 -8.67
C ASN A 145 11.52 27.00 -7.38
N PHE A 146 11.30 27.73 -6.27
CA PHE A 146 12.06 27.54 -5.02
C PHE A 146 11.26 26.93 -3.87
N GLY A 147 10.11 26.33 -4.20
CA GLY A 147 9.33 25.49 -3.30
C GLY A 147 8.15 26.20 -2.64
N GLN A 148 7.14 25.41 -2.33
CA GLN A 148 5.93 25.85 -1.65
C GLN A 148 5.70 24.95 -0.44
N SER A 149 5.63 25.57 0.74
CA SER A 149 5.28 24.85 1.97
C SER A 149 3.80 24.45 1.89
N PRO A 150 3.44 23.19 2.23
CA PRO A 150 2.05 22.79 2.27
C PRO A 150 1.21 23.66 3.23
N ILE A 151 -0.11 23.65 3.05
CA ILE A 151 -1.03 24.38 3.93
C ILE A 151 -0.98 23.79 5.35
N GLN A 152 -0.99 24.67 6.35
CA GLN A 152 -1.10 24.23 7.75
C GLN A 152 -2.53 23.72 8.01
N LEU A 153 -2.67 22.40 8.20
CA LEU A 153 -3.97 21.76 8.40
C LEU A 153 -4.48 21.92 9.84
N PHE A 154 -3.58 22.01 10.82
CA PHE A 154 -3.97 22.08 12.22
C PHE A 154 -2.92 22.79 13.10
N ARG A 155 -3.39 23.38 14.20
CA ARG A 155 -2.57 24.13 15.18
C ARG A 155 -2.36 23.39 16.50
N LYS A 156 -2.97 22.22 16.66
CA LYS A 156 -2.80 21.35 17.84
C LYS A 156 -1.82 20.23 17.49
N LYS A 157 -1.25 19.58 18.50
CA LYS A 157 -0.38 18.41 18.29
C LYS A 157 -1.16 17.28 17.62
N HIS A 158 -0.58 16.67 16.57
CA HIS A 158 -1.17 15.52 15.91
C HIS A 158 -1.27 14.33 16.88
N PRO A 159 -2.41 13.61 16.92
CA PRO A 159 -2.55 12.44 17.76
C PRO A 159 -1.52 11.36 17.36
N ARG A 160 -0.93 10.69 18.35
CA ARG A 160 -0.10 9.51 18.10
C ARG A 160 -1.01 8.36 17.63
N ARG A 161 -0.54 7.56 16.66
CA ARG A 161 -1.21 6.31 16.29
C ARG A 161 -1.35 5.43 17.55
N GLY A 162 -2.53 4.86 17.76
CA GLY A 162 -2.76 3.91 18.85
C GLY A 162 -1.83 2.69 18.74
N PRO A 163 -1.68 1.89 19.81
CA PRO A 163 -0.95 0.64 19.72
C PRO A 163 -1.51 -0.21 18.58
N PRO A 164 -0.67 -1.00 17.88
CA PRO A 164 -1.16 -1.92 16.87
C PRO A 164 -2.27 -2.77 17.50
N ILE A 165 -3.49 -2.65 16.98
CA ILE A 165 -4.52 -3.66 17.22
C ILE A 165 -3.86 -4.96 16.76
N PRO A 166 -3.79 -6.03 17.57
CA PRO A 166 -3.02 -7.22 17.22
C PRO A 166 -3.44 -7.75 15.84
N ILE A 167 -2.64 -7.40 14.83
CA ILE A 167 -2.90 -7.80 13.46
C ILE A 167 -2.47 -9.26 13.41
N ALA A 168 -3.43 -10.18 13.32
CA ALA A 168 -3.17 -11.60 13.11
C ALA A 168 -2.65 -11.90 11.69
N HIS A 169 -1.70 -11.12 11.17
CA HIS A 169 -1.09 -11.32 9.86
C HIS A 169 0.44 -11.55 9.92
N PRO A 170 0.95 -12.47 10.77
CA PRO A 170 2.38 -12.78 10.83
C PRO A 170 2.94 -13.39 9.53
N LEU A 171 2.09 -13.83 8.59
CA LEU A 171 2.53 -14.57 7.40
C LEU A 171 3.04 -13.70 6.24
N ARG A 172 2.66 -12.42 6.14
CA ARG A 172 3.10 -11.57 5.02
C ARG A 172 4.45 -10.90 5.24
N PHE A 173 4.80 -10.60 6.48
CA PHE A 173 5.95 -9.76 6.82
C PHE A 173 7.23 -10.54 7.16
N ALA A 174 7.17 -11.88 7.22
CA ALA A 174 8.32 -12.72 7.53
C ALA A 174 8.27 -14.10 6.84
N PRO A 175 8.32 -14.17 5.51
CA PRO A 175 8.23 -15.45 4.78
C PRO A 175 9.37 -16.42 5.13
N GLY A 176 10.56 -15.90 5.49
CA GLY A 176 11.70 -16.70 5.92
C GLY A 176 11.53 -17.39 7.28
N SER A 177 10.50 -17.03 8.05
CA SER A 177 10.17 -17.64 9.34
C SER A 177 9.12 -18.75 9.23
N ILE A 178 8.63 -19.04 8.02
CA ILE A 178 7.58 -20.03 7.76
C ILE A 178 8.22 -21.42 7.60
N ASN A 179 7.88 -22.33 8.50
CA ASN A 179 8.22 -23.75 8.38
C ASN A 179 7.00 -24.53 7.88
N LEU A 180 7.19 -25.32 6.82
CA LEU A 180 6.14 -26.23 6.34
C LEU A 180 5.95 -27.36 7.37
N THR A 181 4.76 -27.41 7.97
CA THR A 181 4.44 -28.42 9.00
C THR A 181 3.69 -29.63 8.43
N SER A 182 2.84 -29.45 7.43
CA SER A 182 2.05 -30.53 6.83
C SER A 182 1.56 -30.15 5.42
N ILE A 183 1.29 -31.16 4.60
CA ILE A 183 0.66 -31.02 3.28
C ILE A 183 -0.66 -31.78 3.30
N ALA A 184 -1.76 -31.09 3.04
CA ALA A 184 -3.08 -31.69 2.90
C ALA A 184 -3.53 -31.62 1.44
N SER A 185 -3.84 -32.76 0.85
CA SER A 185 -4.37 -32.85 -0.52
C SER A 185 -5.86 -32.55 -0.53
N CYS A 186 -6.29 -31.57 -1.35
CA CYS A 186 -7.70 -31.30 -1.57
C CYS A 186 -8.21 -32.17 -2.73
N GLY A 187 -9.15 -33.08 -2.47
CA GLY A 187 -9.69 -34.02 -3.46
C GLY A 187 -10.60 -33.41 -4.55
N SER A 188 -10.70 -32.08 -4.65
CA SER A 188 -11.50 -31.44 -5.70
C SER A 188 -10.66 -31.19 -6.95
N SER A 189 -10.82 -32.06 -7.95
CA SER A 189 -10.26 -31.87 -9.30
C SER A 189 -11.01 -30.76 -10.04
N SER A 190 -10.66 -29.51 -9.77
CA SER A 190 -10.99 -28.39 -10.65
C SER A 190 -10.06 -28.47 -11.87
N SER A 191 -10.60 -28.46 -13.09
CA SER A 191 -9.79 -28.40 -14.32
C SER A 191 -9.10 -27.04 -14.52
N SER A 192 -9.45 -26.04 -13.69
CA SER A 192 -8.93 -24.67 -13.75
C SER A 192 -7.98 -24.39 -12.59
N ALA A 193 -6.94 -23.57 -12.85
CA ALA A 193 -5.97 -23.14 -11.85
C ALA A 193 -6.63 -22.32 -10.73
N THR A 194 -6.15 -22.49 -9.49
CA THR A 194 -6.57 -21.69 -8.34
C THR A 194 -5.90 -20.33 -8.39
N LEU A 195 -6.70 -19.25 -8.39
CA LEU A 195 -6.21 -17.86 -8.42
C LEU A 195 -6.05 -17.26 -7.03
N TYR A 196 -6.91 -17.64 -6.09
CA TYR A 196 -6.93 -17.06 -4.75
C TYR A 196 -7.21 -18.15 -3.70
N VAL A 197 -6.44 -18.10 -2.61
CA VAL A 197 -6.60 -18.95 -1.43
C VAL A 197 -6.48 -18.07 -0.21
N ASN A 198 -7.46 -18.14 0.69
CA ASN A 198 -7.34 -17.50 2.00
C ASN A 198 -8.02 -18.36 3.07
N VAL A 199 -7.54 -18.23 4.31
CA VAL A 199 -8.12 -18.90 5.48
C VAL A 199 -8.85 -17.84 6.29
N LEU A 200 -10.14 -18.07 6.52
CA LEU A 200 -11.01 -17.19 7.29
C LEU A 200 -11.69 -18.04 8.36
N ASP A 201 -11.42 -17.74 9.62
CA ASP A 201 -11.85 -18.55 10.77
C ASP A 201 -11.46 -20.02 10.63
N SER A 202 -12.44 -20.92 10.50
CA SER A 202 -12.28 -22.36 10.29
C SER A 202 -12.58 -22.77 8.84
N ASN A 203 -12.54 -21.84 7.89
CA ASN A 203 -12.85 -22.09 6.48
C ASN A 203 -11.70 -21.66 5.56
N ILE A 204 -11.46 -22.45 4.52
CA ILE A 204 -10.61 -22.10 3.39
C ILE A 204 -11.51 -21.63 2.25
N VAL A 205 -11.26 -20.42 1.78
CA VAL A 205 -11.91 -19.86 0.59
C VAL A 205 -10.97 -20.04 -0.59
N LEU A 206 -11.47 -20.67 -1.65
CA LEU A 206 -10.76 -20.89 -2.90
C LEU A 206 -11.53 -20.23 -4.04
N VAL A 207 -10.83 -19.53 -4.93
CA VAL A 207 -11.39 -19.04 -6.19
C VAL A 207 -10.51 -19.50 -7.35
N ASN A 208 -11.11 -20.11 -8.36
CA ASN A 208 -10.40 -20.57 -9.56
C ASN A 208 -10.48 -19.57 -10.73
N GLN A 209 -9.72 -19.83 -11.79
CA GLN A 209 -9.70 -19.01 -13.01
C GLN A 209 -11.05 -18.96 -13.74
N GLY A 210 -11.92 -19.95 -13.53
CA GLY A 210 -13.30 -19.96 -14.01
C GLY A 210 -14.26 -19.11 -13.16
N LEU A 211 -13.74 -18.30 -12.23
CA LEU A 211 -14.48 -17.55 -11.22
C LEU A 211 -15.41 -18.42 -10.37
N THR A 212 -15.05 -19.68 -10.16
CA THR A 212 -15.79 -20.57 -9.27
C THR A 212 -15.20 -20.45 -7.87
N MET A 213 -16.04 -20.07 -6.92
CA MET A 213 -15.72 -20.06 -5.50
C MET A 213 -16.12 -21.39 -4.87
N SER A 214 -15.23 -21.92 -4.03
CA SER A 214 -15.54 -23.01 -3.11
C SER A 214 -15.06 -22.65 -1.71
N VAL A 215 -15.90 -22.91 -0.71
CA VAL A 215 -15.60 -22.72 0.71
C VAL A 215 -15.50 -24.08 1.35
N LYS A 216 -14.36 -24.43 1.95
CA LYS A 216 -14.09 -25.73 2.56
C LYS A 216 -13.78 -25.57 4.03
N THR A 217 -14.14 -26.53 4.86
CA THR A 217 -13.78 -26.47 6.29
C THR A 217 -12.28 -26.77 6.46
N TRP A 218 -11.58 -25.96 7.24
CA TRP A 218 -10.25 -26.25 7.74
C TRP A 218 -10.36 -27.11 9.01
N VAL A 219 -9.86 -28.34 8.94
CA VAL A 219 -9.94 -29.29 10.05
C VAL A 219 -8.61 -29.29 10.80
N THR A 220 -8.66 -28.99 12.09
CA THR A 220 -7.52 -29.06 13.01
C THR A 220 -7.83 -29.98 14.19
N THR A 221 -6.82 -30.48 14.89
CA THR A 221 -6.95 -31.45 15.98
C THR A 221 -7.61 -30.96 17.27
N GLN A 222 -8.10 -29.72 17.36
CA GLN A 222 -8.62 -29.17 18.62
C GLN A 222 -9.98 -28.51 18.42
N LEU A 223 -11.07 -29.30 18.44
CA LEU A 223 -12.27 -29.08 19.29
C LEU A 223 -13.27 -30.25 19.20
N GLN A 224 -12.98 -31.42 19.79
CA GLN A 224 -14.07 -32.27 20.31
C GLN A 224 -14.46 -31.77 21.69
N SER A 225 -15.19 -30.65 21.71
CA SER A 225 -16.00 -30.26 22.87
C SER A 225 -17.15 -31.28 23.01
N GLY A 226 -16.91 -32.36 23.75
CA GLY A 226 -17.95 -33.28 24.23
C GLY A 226 -17.86 -34.70 23.67
N GLY A 227 -16.99 -35.53 24.24
CA GLY A 227 -16.97 -36.97 23.96
C GLY A 227 -15.95 -37.72 24.81
N ASN A 228 -16.41 -38.75 25.51
CA ASN A 228 -15.76 -39.51 26.60
C ASN A 228 -14.25 -39.79 26.50
N PHE A 229 -13.60 -39.67 27.66
CA PHE A 229 -12.24 -40.10 27.96
C PHE A 229 -11.91 -41.51 27.43
N THR A 230 -10.89 -41.61 26.59
CA THR A 230 -10.05 -42.82 26.49
C THR A 230 -8.61 -42.40 26.17
N PHE A 231 -7.67 -42.78 27.04
CA PHE A 231 -6.23 -42.59 26.83
C PHE A 231 -5.78 -43.41 25.61
N SER A 232 -5.34 -42.74 24.54
CA SER A 232 -4.55 -43.38 23.49
C SER A 232 -3.67 -42.37 22.73
N GLY A 233 -2.35 -42.59 22.78
CA GLY A 233 -1.34 -42.10 21.84
C GLY A 233 -0.95 -40.63 21.90
N SER A 234 0.33 -40.34 21.63
CA SER A 234 0.78 -39.02 21.19
C SER A 234 0.01 -38.63 19.93
N GLN A 235 -0.96 -37.71 20.05
CA GLN A 235 -1.69 -37.20 18.90
C GLN A 235 -0.77 -36.25 18.13
N ASP A 236 -0.17 -36.74 17.05
CA ASP A 236 0.42 -35.86 16.05
C ASP A 236 -0.68 -34.91 15.53
N PRO A 237 -0.39 -33.61 15.37
CA PRO A 237 -1.39 -32.66 14.91
C PRO A 237 -1.80 -33.00 13.46
N PHE A 238 -3.04 -33.47 13.31
CA PHE A 238 -3.70 -33.71 12.04
C PHE A 238 -4.29 -32.40 11.49
N PHE A 239 -3.82 -32.01 10.31
CA PHE A 239 -4.37 -30.91 9.53
C PHE A 239 -5.01 -31.48 8.27
N GLY A 240 -6.26 -31.11 8.01
CA GLY A 240 -7.01 -31.62 6.87
C GLY A 240 -7.94 -30.58 6.26
N ILE A 241 -8.33 -30.82 5.01
CA ILE A 241 -9.37 -30.04 4.33
C ILE A 241 -10.64 -30.88 4.36
N GLY A 242 -11.66 -30.37 5.05
CA GLY A 242 -12.97 -30.99 5.16
C GLY A 242 -13.80 -30.87 3.88
N SER A 243 -15.06 -31.30 3.96
CA SER A 243 -16.02 -31.17 2.86
C SER A 243 -16.30 -29.70 2.52
N ASP A 244 -16.80 -29.47 1.31
CA ASP A 244 -17.28 -28.16 0.90
C ASP A 244 -18.43 -27.72 1.81
N VAL A 245 -18.31 -26.55 2.44
CA VAL A 245 -19.37 -25.89 3.22
C VAL A 245 -20.52 -25.48 2.29
N LEU A 246 -20.18 -25.12 1.05
CA LEU A 246 -21.12 -24.80 -0.01
C LEU A 246 -20.69 -25.48 -1.31
N PRO A 247 -21.63 -25.94 -2.16
CA PRO A 247 -21.28 -26.44 -3.48
C PRO A 247 -20.55 -25.35 -4.26
N PRO A 248 -19.52 -25.70 -5.06
CA PRO A 248 -18.78 -24.72 -5.86
C PRO A 248 -19.73 -23.89 -6.72
N ARG A 249 -19.60 -22.56 -6.66
CA ARG A 249 -20.50 -21.62 -7.34
C ARG A 249 -19.72 -20.67 -8.22
N LYS A 250 -20.24 -20.42 -9.42
CA LYS A 250 -19.70 -19.41 -10.31
C LYS A 250 -20.07 -18.02 -9.77
N ILE A 251 -19.07 -17.18 -9.65
CA ILE A 251 -19.14 -15.80 -9.16
C ILE A 251 -18.80 -14.88 -10.33
N GLY A 252 -19.42 -13.71 -10.35
CA GLY A 252 -18.97 -12.60 -11.20
C GLY A 252 -19.77 -12.41 -12.48
N SER A 253 -19.66 -11.17 -12.97
CA SER A 253 -20.06 -10.68 -14.29
C SER A 253 -18.88 -10.81 -15.27
N PRO A 254 -19.07 -10.59 -16.59
CA PRO A 254 -17.99 -10.65 -17.57
C PRO A 254 -16.83 -9.73 -17.18
N LEU A 255 -15.60 -10.17 -17.43
CA LEU A 255 -14.43 -9.35 -17.20
C LEU A 255 -14.34 -8.18 -18.18
N ALA A 256 -13.72 -7.09 -17.73
CA ALA A 256 -13.26 -6.04 -18.62
C ALA A 256 -12.14 -6.57 -19.53
N GLU A 257 -12.15 -6.20 -20.82
CA GLU A 257 -11.21 -6.70 -21.84
C GLU A 257 -9.72 -6.42 -21.53
N ASN A 258 -9.42 -5.53 -20.58
CA ASN A 258 -8.06 -5.04 -20.28
C ASN A 258 -7.50 -5.50 -18.92
N ILE A 259 -8.11 -6.47 -18.24
CA ILE A 259 -7.63 -6.96 -16.93
C ILE A 259 -7.39 -8.47 -16.96
N GLU A 260 -6.15 -8.85 -16.62
CA GLU A 260 -5.83 -10.24 -16.29
C GLU A 260 -6.30 -10.57 -14.87
N LEU A 261 -7.13 -11.61 -14.72
CA LEU A 261 -7.54 -12.11 -13.42
C LEU A 261 -6.33 -12.61 -12.63
N ALA A 262 -6.10 -12.01 -11.47
CA ALA A 262 -5.03 -12.42 -10.57
C ALA A 262 -5.50 -12.35 -9.10
N ALA A 263 -4.67 -12.85 -8.19
CA ALA A 263 -4.99 -12.92 -6.75
C ALA A 263 -5.34 -11.54 -6.16
N GLN A 264 -4.76 -10.45 -6.69
CA GLN A 264 -5.04 -9.08 -6.23
C GLN A 264 -6.48 -8.60 -6.49
N CYS A 265 -7.24 -9.32 -7.33
CA CYS A 265 -8.63 -8.99 -7.61
C CYS A 265 -9.60 -9.54 -6.56
N PHE A 266 -9.11 -10.32 -5.60
CA PHE A 266 -9.89 -11.00 -4.59
C PHE A 266 -9.42 -10.62 -3.19
N GLY A 267 -10.37 -10.44 -2.28
CA GLY A 267 -10.11 -10.23 -0.84
C GLY A 267 -11.24 -10.81 -0.01
N THR A 268 -10.95 -11.24 1.22
CA THR A 268 -11.96 -11.75 2.16
C THR A 268 -12.11 -10.78 3.33
N LEU A 269 -13.35 -10.48 3.70
CA LEU A 269 -13.73 -9.63 4.83
C LEU A 269 -14.50 -10.47 5.85
N SER A 270 -14.21 -10.28 7.13
CA SER A 270 -14.99 -10.86 8.22
C SER A 270 -15.64 -9.75 9.03
N THR A 271 -16.95 -9.87 9.24
CA THR A 271 -17.74 -9.04 10.17
C THR A 271 -18.12 -9.91 11.38
N THR A 272 -18.59 -9.30 12.48
CA THR A 272 -19.00 -10.01 13.71
C THR A 272 -20.08 -11.08 13.49
N SER A 273 -20.84 -11.02 12.39
CA SER A 273 -21.93 -11.94 12.07
C SER A 273 -21.73 -12.74 10.78
N GLU A 274 -21.04 -12.18 9.79
CA GLU A 274 -20.97 -12.74 8.43
C GLU A 274 -19.60 -12.54 7.79
N ASN A 275 -19.28 -13.45 6.86
CA ASN A 275 -18.02 -13.49 6.15
C ASN A 275 -18.29 -13.24 4.65
N PHE A 276 -17.47 -12.39 4.02
CA PHE A 276 -17.66 -11.94 2.65
C PHE A 276 -16.41 -12.14 1.78
N LEU A 277 -16.63 -12.46 0.51
CA LEU A 277 -15.64 -12.39 -0.56
C LEU A 277 -15.88 -11.09 -1.34
N ILE A 278 -14.84 -10.29 -1.50
CA ILE A 278 -14.85 -9.11 -2.34
C ILE A 278 -14.12 -9.45 -3.64
N THR A 279 -14.74 -9.08 -4.76
CA THR A 279 -14.19 -9.30 -6.10
C THR A 279 -14.17 -7.98 -6.87
N CYS A 280 -13.09 -7.70 -7.61
CA CYS A 280 -13.00 -6.59 -8.55
C CYS A 280 -12.57 -7.06 -9.95
N GLY A 281 -12.39 -6.12 -10.89
CA GLY A 281 -12.09 -6.40 -12.29
C GLY A 281 -13.32 -6.64 -13.18
N THR A 282 -14.50 -6.25 -12.70
CA THR A 282 -15.75 -6.37 -13.47
C THR A 282 -15.83 -5.31 -14.58
N CYS A 283 -16.46 -5.64 -15.71
CA CYS A 283 -16.72 -4.69 -16.80
C CYS A 283 -17.63 -3.50 -16.43
N GLU A 284 -18.26 -3.55 -15.25
CA GLU A 284 -19.19 -2.53 -14.75
C GLU A 284 -18.50 -1.48 -13.85
N ASN A 285 -17.15 -1.41 -13.86
CA ASN A 285 -16.35 -0.53 -13.01
C ASN A 285 -16.75 -0.63 -11.53
N SER A 286 -17.05 -1.85 -11.10
CA SER A 286 -17.57 -2.13 -9.77
C SER A 286 -16.77 -3.20 -9.06
N PHE A 287 -16.81 -3.16 -7.74
CA PHE A 287 -16.49 -4.32 -6.92
C PHE A 287 -17.77 -4.91 -6.34
N GLN A 288 -17.76 -6.23 -6.19
CA GLN A 288 -18.90 -7.00 -5.69
C GLN A 288 -18.53 -7.62 -4.36
N VAL A 289 -19.43 -7.53 -3.41
CA VAL A 289 -19.37 -8.16 -2.09
C VAL A 289 -20.31 -9.38 -2.14
N ILE A 290 -19.75 -10.57 -1.98
CA ILE A 290 -20.47 -11.85 -2.01
C ILE A 290 -20.40 -12.49 -0.63
N SER A 291 -21.53 -12.94 -0.11
CA SER A 291 -21.57 -13.67 1.15
C SER A 291 -20.98 -15.07 0.99
N LEU A 292 -20.13 -15.46 1.95
CA LEU A 292 -19.52 -16.78 2.04
C LEU A 292 -20.46 -17.80 2.70
N THR A 293 -21.58 -17.38 3.31
CA THR A 293 -22.56 -18.28 3.94
C THR A 293 -23.59 -18.80 2.96
N ASP A 294 -24.02 -18.01 1.98
CA ASP A 294 -25.05 -18.40 1.00
C ASP A 294 -24.60 -18.27 -0.48
N GLY A 295 -23.42 -17.68 -0.71
CA GLY A 295 -22.87 -17.46 -2.05
C GLY A 295 -23.60 -16.39 -2.87
N ARG A 296 -24.45 -15.56 -2.25
CA ARG A 296 -25.19 -14.50 -2.94
C ARG A 296 -24.39 -13.20 -2.96
N MET A 297 -24.52 -12.46 -4.06
CA MET A 297 -24.02 -11.08 -4.13
C MET A 297 -24.88 -10.19 -3.23
N VAL A 298 -24.26 -9.60 -2.21
CA VAL A 298 -24.90 -8.73 -1.22
C VAL A 298 -24.93 -7.30 -1.74
N GLN A 299 -23.80 -6.81 -2.27
CA GLN A 299 -23.68 -5.44 -2.77
C GLN A 299 -22.75 -5.37 -3.98
N SER A 300 -23.04 -4.45 -4.89
CA SER A 300 -22.15 -4.02 -5.96
C SER A 300 -21.99 -2.51 -5.87
N VAL A 301 -20.76 -2.03 -5.67
CA VAL A 301 -20.47 -0.59 -5.53
C VAL A 301 -19.94 -0.07 -6.86
N ARG A 302 -20.74 0.77 -7.53
CA ARG A 302 -20.52 1.22 -8.92
C ARG A 302 -20.07 2.68 -9.03
N GLN A 303 -19.34 3.19 -8.04
CA GLN A 303 -19.01 4.62 -7.98
C GLN A 303 -17.70 4.98 -8.69
N HIS A 304 -16.96 3.98 -9.19
CA HIS A 304 -15.67 4.21 -9.82
C HIS A 304 -15.86 4.62 -11.28
N LYS A 305 -15.16 5.67 -11.69
CA LYS A 305 -15.14 6.14 -13.08
C LYS A 305 -14.41 5.16 -14.00
N ASP A 306 -13.56 4.31 -13.43
CA ASP A 306 -12.70 3.38 -14.15
C ASP A 306 -12.67 2.02 -13.43
N VAL A 307 -12.15 0.99 -14.13
CA VAL A 307 -12.12 -0.38 -13.63
C VAL A 307 -11.21 -0.47 -12.40
N VAL A 308 -11.69 -1.21 -11.40
CA VAL A 308 -10.95 -1.51 -10.17
C VAL A 308 -10.00 -2.67 -10.43
N SER A 309 -8.69 -2.42 -10.42
CA SER A 309 -7.67 -3.42 -10.79
C SER A 309 -7.18 -4.27 -9.62
N CYS A 310 -7.24 -3.74 -8.40
CA CYS A 310 -6.90 -4.50 -7.20
C CYS A 310 -7.63 -4.00 -5.96
N ILE A 311 -7.84 -4.90 -5.00
CA ILE A 311 -8.40 -4.61 -3.69
C ILE A 311 -7.36 -4.96 -2.62
N ALA A 312 -7.19 -4.07 -1.64
CA ALA A 312 -6.37 -4.34 -0.46
C ALA A 312 -7.09 -3.79 0.79
N GLY A 313 -7.60 -4.65 1.66
CA GLY A 313 -8.28 -4.22 2.88
C GLY A 313 -7.47 -4.52 4.14
N ASN A 314 -7.67 -3.70 5.17
CA ASN A 314 -7.39 -4.09 6.55
C ASN A 314 -8.69 -4.65 7.14
N PHE A 315 -8.90 -5.95 6.93
CA PHE A 315 -10.17 -6.63 7.09
C PHE A 315 -10.55 -6.96 8.56
N HIS A 316 -9.83 -6.41 9.54
CA HIS A 316 -10.21 -6.46 10.96
C HIS A 316 -10.73 -5.11 11.50
N ASP A 317 -10.35 -3.99 10.88
CA ASP A 317 -10.81 -2.64 11.27
C ASP A 317 -11.96 -2.15 10.39
N CYS A 318 -12.54 -3.04 9.58
CA CYS A 318 -13.57 -2.69 8.59
C CYS A 318 -13.15 -1.54 7.64
N ASN A 319 -11.84 -1.39 7.37
CA ASN A 319 -11.32 -0.37 6.47
C ASN A 319 -10.85 -1.02 5.16
N MET A 320 -11.49 -0.65 4.06
CA MET A 320 -11.13 -1.11 2.72
C MET A 320 -10.34 -0.03 2.00
N TRP A 321 -9.19 -0.43 1.43
CA TRP A 321 -8.45 0.39 0.47
C TRP A 321 -8.61 -0.18 -0.93
N GLN A 322 -8.77 0.72 -1.88
CA GLN A 322 -8.88 0.37 -3.29
C GLN A 322 -7.92 1.21 -4.12
N LEU A 323 -7.35 0.58 -5.15
CA LEU A 323 -6.60 1.27 -6.19
C LEU A 323 -7.35 1.13 -7.52
N GLY A 324 -7.66 2.26 -8.15
CA GLY A 324 -8.15 2.33 -9.53
C GLY A 324 -7.05 2.87 -10.45
N TRP A 325 -7.21 2.66 -11.76
CA TRP A 325 -6.29 3.15 -12.81
C TRP A 325 -6.05 4.67 -12.76
N SER A 326 -6.94 5.43 -12.12
CA SER A 326 -6.81 6.88 -11.93
C SER A 326 -6.11 7.32 -10.62
N PHE A 327 -5.30 6.47 -9.97
CA PHE A 327 -4.52 6.83 -8.77
C PHE A 327 -5.35 7.48 -7.63
N SER A 328 -6.59 7.03 -7.42
CA SER A 328 -7.39 7.46 -6.26
C SER A 328 -7.40 6.36 -5.21
N LEU A 329 -6.70 6.60 -4.09
CA LEU A 329 -6.80 5.80 -2.87
C LEU A 329 -8.05 6.27 -2.11
N THR A 330 -9.16 5.53 -2.24
CA THR A 330 -10.38 5.83 -1.50
C THR A 330 -10.44 4.94 -0.26
N ASN A 331 -10.50 5.54 0.93
CA ASN A 331 -10.80 4.83 2.17
C ASN A 331 -12.31 4.69 2.28
N LEU A 332 -12.81 3.46 2.31
CA LEU A 332 -14.21 3.17 2.58
C LEU A 332 -14.35 2.70 4.03
N HIS A 333 -15.06 3.50 4.84
CA HIS A 333 -15.45 3.15 6.20
C HIS A 333 -16.84 2.48 6.16
N THR A 334 -17.03 1.40 6.92
CA THR A 334 -18.22 0.52 6.90
C THR A 334 -19.54 1.12 7.39
N GLU A 335 -19.66 2.42 7.63
CA GLU A 335 -20.95 3.04 7.96
C GLU A 335 -22.01 2.87 6.85
N CYS A 336 -21.63 2.41 5.65
CA CYS A 336 -22.53 2.17 4.53
C CYS A 336 -23.19 0.78 4.49
N LEU A 337 -22.88 -0.16 5.39
CA LEU A 337 -23.46 -1.53 5.38
C LEU A 337 -24.55 -1.77 6.45
N GLU A 338 -24.84 -0.81 7.32
CA GLU A 338 -25.91 -0.89 8.34
C GLU A 338 -27.17 -0.05 7.99
N LYS A 339 -27.44 0.23 6.72
CA LYS A 339 -28.69 0.89 6.29
C LYS A 339 -29.51 0.09 5.31
#